data_AF-A0A2K0WSS2-F1
#
_entry.id   AF-A0A2K0WSS2-F1
#
_cell.length_a   1.000
_cell.length_b   1.000
_cell.length_c   1.000
_cell.angle_alpha   90.00
_cell.angle_beta   90.00
_cell.angle_gamma   90.00
#
_symmetry.space_group_name_H-M   'P 1'
#
loop_
_entity.id
_entity.type
_entity.pdbx_description
1 polymer ?
#
loop_
_entity_poly.entity_id
_entity_poly.type
_entity_poly.pdbx_seq_one_letter_code
_entity_poly.pdbx_strand_id
1 'polypeptide(L)'
;MGGVAIWCMHFTGNKAIYLANGEPEMQVAYSKGFTALSFFIPILFLLSAFLAIGTNNAISWWRVIAGGVLCGISICGMHYLGNTSIKNYTCVYQPAYIVGSAIIAVVTSNVALFMLFVFRAMWTNSWRRRAISAAILASAISGMHWCAAAGTRYRFRDTESEGNEPPKAATIVVAICLTLGACFIIAISTIIRIRNLRKSAFRAQQVTLGTAIFDKSGRILVDPDGLIPSTVITDSFLEKHTKDGFSIRHPIFQWMFLASRNWSIISSLVGGMRQHVLQLPHSSTHKDGRCGIQLVNEYGEMIERYDIIFKEIFCLAAAELADRFHEDLTSVGVLWDEILLTGPVSQWPRPQSRMSSRLSLSWGMGEGHEDHQSGPDIEEGLNARQQVLGRGLLMLLARRVESDQDAERFMSAGYRFAELHQVSNIIKSGMQIQSTEFEMKLRSMSIYATKHNEAPPGVHIGFFAIRASVRSGFDILVQKDARNLLPSMALPLKTLENWHLQFLKRFANMSVFKIL
;
A
#
# COMPACT_ATOMS: atom_id res chain seq x y z
N MET A 1 0.19 18.19 -19.83
CA MET A 1 0.14 19.53 -19.20
C MET A 1 1.33 20.40 -19.56
N GLY A 2 2.57 20.02 -19.20
CA GLY A 2 3.76 20.85 -19.50
C GLY A 2 3.85 21.29 -20.97
N GLY A 3 3.75 20.34 -21.92
CA GLY A 3 3.77 20.68 -23.35
C GLY A 3 2.62 21.58 -23.80
N VAL A 4 1.39 21.34 -23.30
CA VAL A 4 0.22 22.19 -23.58
C VAL A 4 0.45 23.61 -23.08
N ALA A 5 0.97 23.78 -21.86
CA ALA A 5 1.21 25.10 -21.27
C ALA A 5 2.28 25.89 -22.05
N ILE A 6 3.40 25.25 -22.42
CA ILE A 6 4.46 25.89 -23.21
C ILE A 6 3.89 26.34 -24.56
N TRP A 7 3.18 25.44 -25.26
CA TRP A 7 2.58 25.71 -26.57
C TRP A 7 1.53 26.83 -26.52
N CYS A 8 0.55 26.74 -25.62
CA CYS A 8 -0.49 27.77 -25.46
C CYS A 8 0.13 29.13 -25.15
N MET A 9 1.10 29.19 -24.22
CA MET A 9 1.74 30.46 -23.87
C MET A 9 2.42 31.11 -25.09
N HIS A 10 3.18 30.33 -25.88
CA HIS A 10 3.87 30.87 -27.06
C HIS A 10 2.91 31.47 -28.11
N PHE A 11 1.86 30.74 -28.50
CA PHE A 11 0.93 31.21 -29.52
C PHE A 11 0.07 32.37 -29.02
N THR A 12 -0.35 32.35 -27.75
CA THR A 12 -1.03 33.48 -27.12
C THR A 12 -0.11 34.70 -27.03
N GLY A 13 1.16 34.52 -26.67
CA GLY A 13 2.15 35.59 -26.58
C GLY A 13 2.46 36.20 -27.95
N ASN A 14 2.66 35.41 -28.99
CA ASN A 14 2.84 35.92 -30.35
C ASN A 14 1.62 36.70 -30.85
N LYS A 15 0.38 36.28 -30.51
CA LYS A 15 -0.84 37.04 -30.86
C LYS A 15 -1.02 38.32 -30.06
N ALA A 16 -0.27 38.51 -28.96
CA ALA A 16 -0.20 39.77 -28.22
C ALA A 16 0.80 40.77 -28.83
N ILE A 17 1.62 40.36 -29.81
CA ILE A 17 2.50 41.25 -30.57
C ILE A 17 1.67 41.95 -31.63
N TYR A 18 1.67 43.28 -31.62
CA TYR A 18 1.01 44.10 -32.64
C TYR A 18 2.01 44.47 -33.73
N LEU A 19 1.75 44.02 -34.96
CA LEU A 19 2.50 44.40 -36.15
C LEU A 19 1.70 45.39 -37.01
N ALA A 20 2.41 46.20 -37.80
CA ALA A 20 1.84 47.14 -38.78
C ALA A 20 0.68 48.00 -38.23
N ASN A 21 0.94 48.71 -37.11
CA ASN A 21 -0.03 49.59 -36.44
C ASN A 21 -1.36 48.93 -36.02
N GLY A 22 -1.42 47.60 -35.95
CA GLY A 22 -2.60 46.87 -35.49
C GLY A 22 -3.59 46.50 -36.60
N GLU A 23 -3.24 46.71 -37.87
CA GLU A 23 -4.08 46.30 -39.00
C GLU A 23 -4.37 44.80 -38.94
N PRO A 24 -5.64 44.36 -38.95
CA PRO A 24 -6.02 42.97 -38.71
C PRO A 24 -5.51 42.02 -39.80
N GLU A 25 -5.38 42.51 -41.03
CA GLU A 25 -4.93 41.74 -42.21
C GLU A 25 -3.42 41.51 -42.23
N MET A 26 -2.64 42.35 -41.53
CA MET A 26 -1.19 42.25 -41.46
C MET A 26 -0.69 41.55 -40.17
N GLN A 27 -1.59 40.93 -39.41
CA GLN A 27 -1.20 40.15 -38.22
C GLN A 27 -0.62 38.77 -38.58
N VAL A 28 0.11 38.17 -37.65
CA VAL A 28 0.83 36.90 -37.86
C VAL A 28 -0.12 35.76 -38.25
N ALA A 29 0.15 35.17 -39.42
CA ALA A 29 -0.52 34.02 -40.02
C ALA A 29 0.28 32.74 -39.80
N TYR A 30 -0.38 31.61 -39.56
CA TYR A 30 0.28 30.36 -39.18
C TYR A 30 -0.02 29.19 -40.11
N SER A 31 1.02 28.43 -40.48
CA SER A 31 0.88 27.15 -41.16
C SER A 31 0.40 26.05 -40.20
N LYS A 32 -0.62 25.27 -40.62
CA LYS A 32 -1.21 24.20 -39.79
C LYS A 32 -0.19 23.10 -39.44
N GLY A 33 0.67 22.72 -40.41
CA GLY A 33 1.66 21.64 -40.25
C GLY A 33 2.73 21.93 -39.20
N PHE A 34 3.49 23.03 -39.37
CA PHE A 34 4.54 23.40 -38.40
C PHE A 34 3.96 23.76 -37.02
N THR A 35 2.76 24.34 -36.98
CA THR A 35 2.06 24.61 -35.72
C THR A 35 1.74 23.32 -34.96
N ALA A 36 1.24 22.29 -35.65
CA ALA A 36 1.01 20.98 -35.06
C ALA A 36 2.33 20.29 -34.65
N LEU A 37 3.37 20.37 -35.48
CA LEU A 37 4.68 19.77 -35.17
C LEU A 37 5.30 20.40 -33.91
N SER A 38 5.18 21.72 -33.75
CA SER A 38 5.67 22.44 -32.57
C SER A 38 5.03 21.96 -31.26
N PHE A 39 3.79 21.45 -31.29
CA PHE A 39 3.12 20.90 -30.11
C PHE A 39 3.76 19.61 -29.58
N PHE A 40 4.23 18.74 -30.48
CA PHE A 40 4.76 17.44 -30.10
C PHE A 40 6.18 17.49 -29.55
N ILE A 41 6.99 18.47 -29.99
CA ILE A 41 8.38 18.63 -29.53
C ILE A 41 8.46 18.71 -28.00
N PRO A 42 7.72 19.60 -27.30
CA PRO A 42 7.75 19.61 -25.86
C PRO A 42 7.36 18.31 -25.18
N ILE A 43 6.40 17.57 -25.75
CA ILE A 43 5.93 16.33 -25.15
C ILE A 43 7.05 15.29 -25.15
N LEU A 44 7.76 15.14 -26.26
CA LEU A 44 8.84 14.16 -26.41
C LEU A 44 10.04 14.49 -25.51
N PHE A 45 10.49 15.74 -25.51
CA PHE A 45 11.67 16.14 -24.73
C PHE A 45 11.37 16.18 -23.24
N LEU A 46 10.21 16.68 -22.81
CA LEU A 46 9.82 16.64 -21.40
C LEU A 46 9.67 15.19 -20.92
N LEU A 47 9.02 14.31 -21.70
CA LEU A 47 8.89 12.90 -21.34
C LEU A 47 10.27 12.24 -21.16
N SER A 48 11.18 12.48 -22.11
CA SER A 48 12.55 11.97 -22.05
C SER A 48 13.30 12.51 -20.83
N ALA A 49 13.16 13.80 -20.50
CA ALA A 49 13.76 14.40 -19.32
C ALA A 49 13.25 13.75 -18.02
N PHE A 50 11.92 13.55 -17.90
CA PHE A 50 11.33 12.91 -16.73
C PHE A 50 11.72 11.43 -16.59
N LEU A 51 11.81 10.69 -17.69
CA LEU A 51 12.28 9.30 -17.70
C LEU A 51 13.76 9.20 -17.30
N ALA A 52 14.61 10.09 -17.82
CA ALA A 52 16.05 10.10 -17.55
C ALA A 52 16.38 10.46 -16.08
N ILE A 53 15.57 11.29 -15.43
CA ILE A 53 15.72 11.62 -14.00
C ILE A 53 15.50 10.36 -13.13
N GLY A 54 14.57 9.49 -13.53
CA GLY A 54 14.29 8.20 -12.88
C GLY A 54 13.52 8.29 -11.57
N THR A 55 12.87 7.20 -11.19
CA THR A 55 12.07 7.05 -9.94
C THR A 55 12.84 6.40 -8.79
N ASN A 56 14.14 6.12 -8.95
CA ASN A 56 14.94 5.38 -7.97
C ASN A 56 15.48 6.26 -6.84
N ASN A 57 15.64 5.65 -5.65
CA ASN A 57 15.81 6.29 -4.34
C ASN A 57 17.04 7.21 -4.15
N ALA A 58 17.98 7.28 -5.10
CA ALA A 58 19.11 8.21 -5.03
C ALA A 58 19.07 9.17 -6.22
N ILE A 59 18.54 10.37 -6.00
CA ILE A 59 18.47 11.44 -7.01
C ILE A 59 19.89 11.99 -7.19
N SER A 60 20.56 11.59 -8.27
CA SER A 60 21.84 12.17 -8.67
C SER A 60 21.62 13.58 -9.19
N TRP A 61 22.35 14.57 -8.63
CA TRP A 61 22.28 15.97 -9.08
C TRP A 61 22.58 16.13 -10.57
N TRP A 62 23.44 15.28 -11.12
CA TRP A 62 23.75 15.27 -12.55
C TRP A 62 22.53 14.96 -13.43
N ARG A 63 21.66 14.05 -12.97
CA ARG A 63 20.43 13.70 -13.70
C ARG A 63 19.42 14.84 -13.67
N VAL A 64 19.34 15.58 -12.57
CA VAL A 64 18.50 16.78 -12.47
C VAL A 64 19.01 17.86 -13.41
N ILE A 65 20.33 18.06 -13.48
CA ILE A 65 20.95 19.03 -14.38
C ILE A 65 20.68 18.65 -15.85
N ALA A 66 20.94 17.40 -16.22
CA ALA A 66 20.67 16.89 -17.57
C ALA A 66 19.18 17.02 -17.93
N GLY A 67 18.28 16.69 -17.01
CA GLY A 67 16.84 16.89 -17.19
C GLY A 67 16.46 18.35 -17.38
N GLY A 68 17.09 19.28 -16.65
CA GLY A 68 16.86 20.72 -16.78
C GLY A 68 17.33 21.29 -18.10
N VAL A 69 18.47 20.82 -18.61
CA VAL A 69 18.96 21.16 -19.95
C VAL A 69 17.99 20.64 -21.02
N LEU A 70 17.52 19.39 -20.92
CA LEU A 70 16.52 18.84 -21.85
C LEU A 70 15.20 19.63 -21.82
N CYS A 71 14.74 20.05 -20.64
CA CYS A 71 13.59 20.94 -20.51
C CYS A 71 13.85 22.32 -21.15
N GLY A 72 15.05 22.90 -20.98
CA GLY A 72 15.41 24.15 -21.65
C GLY A 72 15.40 24.03 -23.17
N ILE A 73 16.01 22.97 -23.70
CA ILE A 73 16.01 22.63 -25.14
C ILE A 73 14.58 22.46 -25.65
N SER A 74 13.72 21.78 -24.89
CA SER A 74 12.30 21.62 -25.21
C SER A 74 11.58 22.97 -25.37
N ILE A 75 11.81 23.91 -24.45
CA ILE A 75 11.13 25.22 -24.44
C ILE A 75 11.64 26.08 -25.61
N CYS A 76 12.96 26.16 -25.81
CA CYS A 76 13.56 26.89 -26.93
C CYS A 76 13.20 26.26 -28.28
N GLY A 77 13.28 24.94 -28.39
CA GLY A 77 12.96 24.19 -29.60
C GLY A 77 11.52 24.43 -30.04
N MET A 78 10.58 24.41 -29.10
CA MET A 78 9.19 24.76 -29.42
C MET A 78 9.04 26.22 -29.83
N HIS A 79 9.68 27.17 -29.14
CA HIS A 79 9.58 28.59 -29.48
C HIS A 79 10.04 28.89 -30.91
N TYR A 80 11.24 28.43 -31.28
CA TYR A 80 11.77 28.69 -32.62
C TYR A 80 11.02 27.92 -33.69
N LEU A 81 10.63 26.66 -33.41
CA LEU A 81 9.79 25.89 -34.34
C LEU A 81 8.39 26.51 -34.49
N GLY A 82 7.84 27.08 -33.43
CA GLY A 82 6.60 27.87 -33.46
C GLY A 82 6.76 29.15 -34.29
N ASN A 83 7.88 29.86 -34.17
CA ASN A 83 8.15 31.00 -35.05
C ASN A 83 8.32 30.59 -36.52
N THR A 84 8.88 29.41 -36.82
CA THR A 84 8.92 28.91 -38.20
C THR A 84 7.55 28.55 -38.76
N SER A 85 6.52 28.40 -37.93
CA SER A 85 5.17 28.20 -38.43
C SER A 85 4.53 29.48 -38.97
N ILE A 86 5.13 30.65 -38.74
CA ILE A 86 4.69 31.93 -39.28
C ILE A 86 4.86 31.95 -40.81
N LYS A 87 3.76 32.17 -41.54
CA LYS A 87 3.71 32.07 -43.01
C LYS A 87 3.98 33.42 -43.71
N ASN A 88 3.43 34.51 -43.18
CA ASN A 88 3.43 35.84 -43.81
C ASN A 88 4.60 36.75 -43.41
N TYR A 89 5.43 36.33 -42.45
CA TYR A 89 6.64 37.05 -42.05
C TYR A 89 7.84 36.11 -42.03
N THR A 90 8.99 36.64 -42.43
CA THR A 90 10.29 36.01 -42.19
C THR A 90 10.88 36.57 -40.91
N CYS A 91 11.07 35.72 -39.90
CA CYS A 91 11.70 36.09 -38.63
C CYS A 91 13.22 36.17 -38.77
N VAL A 92 13.81 37.32 -38.45
CA VAL A 92 15.25 37.53 -38.35
C VAL A 92 15.64 37.66 -36.89
N TYR A 93 16.45 36.73 -36.39
CA TYR A 93 16.81 36.64 -34.98
C TYR A 93 18.17 37.29 -34.71
N GLN A 94 18.25 38.06 -33.63
CA GLN A 94 19.52 38.57 -33.12
C GLN A 94 20.20 37.52 -32.23
N PRO A 95 21.46 37.10 -32.52
CA PRO A 95 22.12 36.02 -31.79
C PRO A 95 22.19 36.21 -30.27
N ALA A 96 22.38 37.45 -29.81
CA ALA A 96 22.45 37.76 -28.37
C ALA A 96 21.16 37.38 -27.62
N TYR A 97 19.99 37.63 -28.20
CA TYR A 97 18.70 37.29 -27.59
C TYR A 97 18.38 35.80 -27.70
N ILE A 98 18.90 35.10 -28.71
CA ILE A 98 18.79 33.65 -28.81
C ILE A 98 19.56 32.98 -27.67
N VAL A 99 20.81 33.40 -27.47
CA VAL A 99 21.64 32.87 -26.39
C VAL A 99 21.07 33.26 -25.02
N GLY A 100 20.64 34.52 -24.84
CA GLY A 100 20.04 34.99 -23.60
C GLY A 100 18.75 34.21 -23.25
N SER A 101 17.85 34.02 -24.20
CA SER A 101 16.61 33.26 -23.97
C SER A 101 16.89 31.79 -23.67
N ALA A 102 17.87 31.16 -24.34
CA ALA A 102 18.30 29.80 -24.05
C ALA A 102 18.88 29.64 -22.64
N ILE A 103 19.71 30.59 -22.18
CA ILE A 103 20.25 30.59 -20.82
C ILE A 103 19.10 30.71 -19.81
N ILE A 104 18.16 31.64 -20.02
CA ILE A 104 16.99 31.81 -19.14
C ILE A 104 16.18 30.50 -19.06
N ALA A 105 15.94 29.84 -20.20
CA ALA A 105 15.18 28.60 -20.27
C ALA A 105 15.86 27.48 -19.47
N VAL A 106 17.15 27.27 -19.68
CA VAL A 106 17.93 26.21 -19.03
C VAL A 106 18.07 26.48 -17.53
N VAL A 107 18.51 27.67 -17.14
CA VAL A 107 18.73 28.01 -15.72
C VAL A 107 17.45 27.87 -14.93
N THR A 108 16.35 28.46 -15.43
CA THR A 108 15.09 28.44 -14.68
C THR A 108 14.44 27.06 -14.68
N SER A 109 14.59 26.27 -15.75
CA SER A 109 14.16 24.86 -15.77
C SER A 109 14.94 24.01 -14.77
N ASN A 110 16.24 24.23 -14.64
CA ASN A 110 17.08 23.56 -13.65
C ASN A 110 16.64 23.92 -12.22
N VAL A 111 16.42 25.21 -11.92
CA VAL A 111 15.91 25.67 -10.63
C VAL A 111 14.57 25.00 -10.30
N ALA A 112 13.64 24.98 -11.26
CA ALA A 112 12.33 24.36 -11.08
C ALA A 112 12.43 22.84 -10.82
N LEU A 113 13.24 22.11 -11.59
CA LEU A 113 13.42 20.66 -11.39
C LEU A 113 14.14 20.34 -10.08
N PHE A 114 15.14 21.13 -9.70
CA PHE A 114 15.84 20.95 -8.42
C PHE A 114 14.88 21.14 -7.24
N MET A 115 13.99 22.16 -7.31
CA MET A 115 12.90 22.33 -6.35
C MET A 115 11.93 21.13 -6.33
N LEU A 116 11.53 20.61 -7.49
CA LEU A 116 10.56 19.51 -7.60
C LEU A 116 11.10 18.14 -7.13
N PHE A 117 12.39 17.88 -7.33
CA PHE A 117 12.99 16.56 -7.08
C PHE A 117 13.86 16.52 -5.83
N VAL A 118 14.73 17.50 -5.58
CA VAL A 118 15.68 17.45 -4.45
C VAL A 118 15.00 17.83 -3.14
N PHE A 119 14.14 18.83 -3.17
CA PHE A 119 13.44 19.30 -1.96
C PHE A 119 12.12 18.55 -1.70
N ARG A 120 11.81 17.50 -2.48
CA ARG A 120 10.54 16.75 -2.44
C ARG A 120 10.16 16.26 -1.03
N ALA A 121 11.14 15.81 -0.23
CA ALA A 121 10.93 15.34 1.14
C ALA A 121 10.50 16.45 2.12
N MET A 122 10.96 17.70 1.95
CA MET A 122 10.54 18.85 2.76
C MET A 122 9.24 19.53 2.26
N TRP A 123 8.75 19.14 1.09
CA TRP A 123 7.75 19.91 0.31
C TRP A 123 6.40 19.21 0.16
N THR A 124 6.26 17.98 0.64
CA THR A 124 5.14 17.12 0.23
C THR A 124 3.76 17.61 0.73
N ASN A 125 3.69 18.49 1.74
CA ASN A 125 2.43 18.86 2.41
C ASN A 125 2.00 20.34 2.34
N SER A 126 2.66 21.22 1.56
CA SER A 126 2.29 22.65 1.51
C SER A 126 1.87 23.13 0.12
N TRP A 127 0.57 23.42 -0.05
CA TRP A 127 -0.02 24.02 -1.26
C TRP A 127 0.70 25.31 -1.69
N ARG A 128 0.99 26.20 -0.73
CA ARG A 128 1.61 27.52 -0.99
C ARG A 128 2.93 27.38 -1.72
N ARG A 129 3.75 26.41 -1.33
CA ARG A 129 5.08 26.22 -1.92
C ARG A 129 5.01 25.57 -3.31
N ARG A 130 3.97 24.75 -3.61
CA ARG A 130 3.74 24.25 -4.99
C ARG A 130 3.34 25.39 -5.93
N ALA A 131 2.54 26.34 -5.44
CA ALA A 131 2.20 27.54 -6.20
C ALA A 131 3.45 28.37 -6.55
N ILE A 132 4.42 28.48 -5.63
CA ILE A 132 5.71 29.15 -5.89
C ILE A 132 6.50 28.45 -7.02
N SER A 133 6.62 27.12 -6.98
CA SER A 133 7.32 26.37 -8.03
C SER A 133 6.63 26.52 -9.39
N ALA A 134 5.29 26.48 -9.42
CA ALA A 134 4.52 26.73 -10.64
C ALA A 134 4.71 28.16 -11.16
N ALA A 135 4.74 29.16 -10.28
CA ALA A 135 5.01 30.56 -10.65
C ALA A 135 6.41 30.72 -11.26
N ILE A 136 7.45 30.12 -10.65
CA ILE A 136 8.82 30.14 -11.19
C ILE A 136 8.86 29.52 -12.59
N LEU A 137 8.20 28.37 -12.79
CA LEU A 137 8.15 27.73 -14.10
C LEU A 137 7.37 28.57 -15.12
N ALA A 138 6.27 29.20 -14.72
CA ALA A 138 5.52 30.10 -15.60
C ALA A 138 6.35 31.33 -16.00
N SER A 139 7.04 31.95 -15.04
CA SER A 139 7.98 33.05 -15.29
C SER A 139 9.14 32.63 -16.19
N ALA A 140 9.63 31.39 -16.08
CA ALA A 140 10.66 30.85 -16.96
C ALA A 140 10.24 30.86 -18.43
N ILE A 141 9.07 30.27 -18.70
CA ILE A 141 8.55 30.09 -20.05
C ILE A 141 8.24 31.47 -20.63
N SER A 142 7.53 32.32 -19.87
CA SER A 142 7.17 33.69 -20.29
C SER A 142 8.41 34.57 -20.49
N GLY A 143 9.36 34.53 -19.57
CA GLY A 143 10.60 35.33 -19.63
C GLY A 143 11.45 34.96 -20.85
N MET A 144 11.61 33.66 -21.12
CA MET A 144 12.28 33.19 -22.33
C MET A 144 11.58 33.71 -23.59
N HIS A 145 10.25 33.55 -23.65
CA HIS A 145 9.47 33.94 -24.81
C HIS A 145 9.58 35.44 -25.14
N TRP A 146 9.39 36.30 -24.15
CA TRP A 146 9.47 37.75 -24.35
C TRP A 146 10.89 38.21 -24.66
N CYS A 147 11.91 37.58 -24.06
CA CYS A 147 13.31 37.84 -24.40
C CYS A 147 13.59 37.48 -25.87
N ALA A 148 13.15 36.31 -26.33
CA ALA A 148 13.32 35.90 -27.72
C ALA A 148 12.50 36.77 -28.70
N ALA A 149 11.28 37.16 -28.32
CA ALA A 149 10.44 38.05 -29.11
C ALA A 149 11.06 39.44 -29.28
N ALA A 150 11.64 40.02 -28.22
CA ALA A 150 12.34 41.31 -28.28
C ALA A 150 13.52 41.31 -29.27
N GLY A 151 14.18 40.16 -29.42
CA GLY A 151 15.28 39.97 -30.39
C GLY A 151 14.84 39.55 -31.79
N THR A 152 13.54 39.48 -32.07
CA THR A 152 13.00 39.01 -33.36
C THR A 152 12.51 40.19 -34.20
N ARG A 153 13.06 40.33 -35.41
CA ARG A 153 12.58 41.29 -36.42
C ARG A 153 11.71 40.57 -37.44
N TYR A 154 10.48 41.04 -37.61
CA TYR A 154 9.54 40.49 -38.57
C TYR A 154 9.66 41.22 -39.90
N ARG A 155 10.11 40.53 -40.96
CA ARG A 155 10.14 41.07 -42.33
C ARG A 155 8.93 40.54 -43.08
N PHE A 156 8.04 41.44 -43.50
CA PHE A 156 6.84 41.07 -44.24
C PHE A 156 7.21 40.37 -45.55
N ARG A 157 6.47 39.32 -45.89
CA ARG A 157 6.62 38.59 -47.15
C ARG A 157 5.28 38.68 -47.87
N ASP A 158 5.26 39.32 -49.03
CA ASP A 158 4.10 39.31 -49.92
C ASP A 158 3.78 37.86 -50.27
N THR A 159 2.72 37.33 -49.69
CA THR A 159 2.14 36.04 -50.04
C THR A 159 0.67 36.25 -50.23
N GLU A 160 0.14 35.84 -51.38
CA GLU A 160 -1.29 35.81 -51.68
C GLU A 160 -2.02 35.21 -50.47
N SER A 161 -2.82 36.05 -49.82
CA SER A 161 -3.60 35.68 -48.67
C SER A 161 -4.77 34.83 -49.16
N GLU A 162 -4.56 33.52 -49.31
CA GLU A 162 -5.68 32.59 -49.40
C GLU A 162 -6.46 32.68 -48.08
N GLY A 163 -7.61 33.37 -48.15
CA GLY A 163 -8.48 33.75 -47.04
C GLY A 163 -9.12 32.56 -46.33
N ASN A 164 -8.34 31.83 -45.54
CA ASN A 164 -8.81 30.84 -44.58
C ASN A 164 -7.93 30.85 -43.32
N GLU A 165 -7.61 32.04 -42.82
CA GLU A 165 -6.98 32.24 -41.52
C GLU A 165 -8.01 32.00 -40.40
N PRO A 166 -7.75 31.07 -39.45
CA PRO A 166 -8.56 30.97 -38.26
C PRO A 166 -8.51 32.32 -37.52
N PRO A 167 -9.66 32.95 -37.20
CA PRO A 167 -9.70 34.19 -36.42
C PRO A 167 -8.89 34.04 -35.14
N LYS A 168 -8.45 35.14 -34.51
CA LYS A 168 -7.82 35.12 -33.17
C LYS A 168 -8.58 34.20 -32.18
N ALA A 169 -9.91 34.09 -32.35
CA ALA A 169 -10.78 33.17 -31.63
C ALA A 169 -10.42 31.68 -31.77
N ALA A 170 -10.01 31.19 -32.92
CA ALA A 170 -9.78 29.75 -33.15
C ALA A 170 -8.52 29.21 -32.44
N THR A 171 -7.43 29.99 -32.33
CA THR A 171 -6.27 29.59 -31.50
C THR A 171 -6.63 29.58 -30.02
N ILE A 172 -7.47 30.52 -29.57
CA ILE A 172 -7.99 30.57 -28.20
C ILE A 172 -8.86 29.34 -27.93
N VAL A 173 -9.76 28.97 -28.86
CA VAL A 173 -10.58 27.76 -28.77
C VAL A 173 -9.71 26.51 -28.68
N VAL A 174 -8.70 26.37 -29.54
CA VAL A 174 -7.76 25.23 -29.48
C VAL A 174 -7.01 25.18 -28.15
N ALA A 175 -6.53 26.31 -27.64
CA ALA A 175 -5.85 26.40 -26.35
C ALA A 175 -6.77 26.00 -25.19
N ILE A 176 -8.04 26.43 -25.20
CA ILE A 176 -9.06 26.05 -24.21
C ILE A 176 -9.31 24.54 -24.29
N CYS A 177 -9.57 23.99 -25.48
CA CYS A 177 -9.80 22.56 -25.67
C CYS A 177 -8.63 21.70 -25.20
N LEU A 178 -7.39 22.08 -25.55
CA LEU A 178 -6.19 21.36 -25.11
C LEU A 178 -6.01 21.42 -23.58
N THR A 179 -6.31 22.56 -22.96
CA THR A 179 -6.20 22.73 -21.51
C THR A 179 -7.25 21.91 -20.78
N LEU A 180 -8.51 21.96 -21.21
CA LEU A 180 -9.60 21.17 -20.65
C LEU A 180 -9.36 19.67 -20.82
N GLY A 181 -8.92 19.23 -22.01
CA GLY A 181 -8.58 17.83 -22.26
C GLY A 181 -7.45 17.33 -21.36
N ALA A 182 -6.41 18.14 -21.15
CA ALA A 182 -5.34 17.78 -20.24
C ALA A 182 -5.79 17.75 -18.76
N CYS A 183 -6.68 18.66 -18.35
CA CYS A 183 -7.28 18.64 -16.99
C CYS A 183 -8.09 17.36 -16.77
N PHE A 184 -8.89 16.97 -17.77
CA PHE A 184 -9.70 15.76 -17.73
C PHE A 184 -8.85 14.49 -17.60
N ILE A 185 -7.77 14.37 -18.38
CA ILE A 185 -6.83 13.23 -18.30
C ILE A 185 -6.18 13.14 -16.91
N ILE A 186 -5.78 14.27 -16.31
CA ILE A 186 -5.20 14.28 -14.96
C ILE A 186 -6.23 13.91 -13.91
N ALA A 187 -7.46 14.44 -14.01
CA ALA A 187 -8.54 14.11 -13.09
C ALA A 187 -8.85 12.62 -13.12
N ILE A 188 -9.01 12.04 -14.31
CA ILE A 188 -9.22 10.59 -14.49
C ILE A 188 -8.05 9.79 -13.92
N SER A 189 -6.82 10.14 -14.26
CA SER A 189 -5.63 9.41 -13.77
C SER A 189 -5.52 9.46 -12.24
N THR A 190 -5.85 10.60 -11.64
CA THR A 190 -5.86 10.78 -10.19
C THR A 190 -6.99 9.99 -9.54
N ILE A 191 -8.19 9.98 -10.13
CA ILE A 191 -9.31 9.17 -9.68
C ILE A 191 -8.97 7.68 -9.76
N ILE A 192 -8.43 7.20 -10.89
CA ILE A 192 -8.00 5.81 -11.04
C ILE A 192 -6.94 5.47 -9.99
N ARG A 193 -5.94 6.34 -9.78
CA ARG A 193 -4.91 6.13 -8.77
C ARG A 193 -5.50 6.07 -7.36
N ILE A 194 -6.38 7.01 -6.99
CA ILE A 194 -7.06 7.02 -5.69
C ILE A 194 -7.92 5.77 -5.54
N ARG A 195 -8.67 5.37 -6.58
CA ARG A 195 -9.49 4.15 -6.56
C ARG A 195 -8.63 2.91 -6.40
N ASN A 196 -7.50 2.81 -7.10
CA ASN A 196 -6.59 1.68 -6.99
C ASN A 196 -5.93 1.64 -5.61
N LEU A 197 -5.55 2.79 -5.05
CA LEU A 197 -5.03 2.90 -3.69
C LEU A 197 -6.09 2.52 -2.65
N ARG A 198 -7.33 2.97 -2.81
CA ARG A 198 -8.47 2.58 -1.95
C ARG A 198 -8.78 1.09 -2.05
N LYS A 199 -8.81 0.52 -3.26
CA LYS A 199 -8.94 -0.94 -3.47
C LYS A 199 -7.81 -1.71 -2.81
N SER A 200 -6.58 -1.20 -2.87
CA SER A 200 -5.42 -1.83 -2.23
C SER A 200 -5.49 -1.71 -0.71
N ALA A 201 -5.93 -0.58 -0.17
CA ALA A 201 -6.13 -0.36 1.26
C ALA A 201 -7.26 -1.23 1.82
N PHE A 202 -8.34 -1.41 1.06
CA PHE A 202 -9.48 -2.27 1.43
C PHE A 202 -9.08 -3.75 1.44
N ARG A 203 -8.32 -4.21 0.44
CA ARG A 203 -7.74 -5.57 0.44
C ARG A 203 -6.72 -5.78 1.56
N ALA A 204 -6.05 -4.72 2.00
CA ALA A 204 -5.04 -4.78 3.05
C ALA A 204 -5.63 -4.77 4.48
N GLN A 205 -6.94 -4.87 4.69
CA GLN A 205 -7.55 -5.03 6.02
C GLN A 205 -8.45 -6.27 6.13
N GLN A 206 -8.43 -7.14 5.11
CA GLN A 206 -9.27 -8.32 5.10
C GLN A 206 -8.80 -9.32 6.14
N VAL A 207 -9.76 -9.93 6.85
CA VAL A 207 -9.53 -11.13 7.64
C VAL A 207 -9.90 -12.31 6.78
N THR A 208 -8.94 -13.19 6.53
CA THR A 208 -9.05 -14.33 5.63
C THR A 208 -8.85 -15.61 6.43
N LEU A 209 -9.64 -16.63 6.10
CA LEU A 209 -9.47 -18.00 6.57
C LEU A 209 -8.97 -18.86 5.42
N GLY A 210 -7.83 -19.51 5.59
CA GLY A 210 -7.33 -20.51 4.66
C GLY A 210 -7.33 -21.90 5.27
N THR A 211 -7.19 -22.91 4.43
CA THR A 211 -7.06 -24.31 4.85
C THR A 211 -5.74 -24.88 4.35
N ALA A 212 -4.83 -25.18 5.28
CA ALA A 212 -3.54 -25.82 5.04
C ALA A 212 -3.69 -27.34 5.23
N ILE A 213 -3.77 -28.04 4.10
CA ILE A 213 -3.93 -29.49 4.05
C ILE A 213 -2.58 -30.09 3.72
N PHE A 214 -2.09 -30.98 4.57
CA PHE A 214 -0.83 -31.68 4.36
C PHE A 214 -1.06 -33.15 4.00
N ASP A 215 -0.23 -33.71 3.13
CA ASP A 215 -0.23 -35.14 2.87
C ASP A 215 0.64 -35.91 3.88
N LYS A 216 0.77 -37.24 3.68
CA LYS A 216 1.63 -38.09 4.51
C LYS A 216 3.10 -37.67 4.48
N SER A 217 3.56 -37.14 3.35
CA SER A 217 4.94 -36.73 3.09
C SER A 217 5.26 -35.31 3.59
N GLY A 218 4.26 -34.56 4.05
CA GLY A 218 4.42 -33.18 4.51
C GLY A 218 4.33 -32.12 3.40
N ARG A 219 3.89 -32.50 2.20
CA ARG A 219 3.57 -31.57 1.11
C ARG A 219 2.26 -30.86 1.40
N ILE A 220 2.14 -29.61 0.97
CA ILE A 220 0.94 -28.79 1.18
C ILE A 220 0.06 -28.78 -0.07
N LEU A 221 -1.25 -28.84 0.12
CA LEU A 221 -2.24 -28.65 -0.94
C LEU A 221 -2.30 -27.18 -1.35
N VAL A 222 -2.22 -26.93 -2.66
CA VAL A 222 -2.37 -25.61 -3.27
C VAL A 222 -3.41 -25.62 -4.38
N ASP A 223 -4.06 -24.47 -4.57
CA ASP A 223 -4.92 -24.16 -5.71
C ASP A 223 -4.12 -24.18 -7.03
N PRO A 224 -4.77 -24.18 -8.21
CA PRO A 224 -4.10 -24.10 -9.51
C PRO A 224 -3.11 -22.93 -9.65
N ASP A 225 -3.33 -21.84 -8.90
CA ASP A 225 -2.46 -20.66 -8.85
C ASP A 225 -1.25 -20.82 -7.91
N GLY A 226 -1.13 -21.96 -7.22
CA GLY A 226 -0.06 -22.22 -6.25
C GLY A 226 -0.25 -21.53 -4.90
N LEU A 227 -1.49 -21.12 -4.57
CA LEU A 227 -1.86 -20.47 -3.31
C LEU A 227 -2.58 -21.42 -2.36
N ILE A 228 -2.64 -21.06 -1.08
CA ILE A 228 -3.43 -21.80 -0.10
C ILE A 228 -4.92 -21.48 -0.35
N PRO A 229 -5.77 -22.51 -0.50
CA PRO A 229 -7.21 -22.31 -0.64
C PRO A 229 -7.74 -21.49 0.54
N SER A 230 -8.40 -20.38 0.25
CA SER A 230 -8.83 -19.43 1.27
C SER A 230 -10.10 -18.68 0.90
N THR A 231 -10.82 -18.21 1.93
CA THR A 231 -12.03 -17.40 1.83
C THR A 231 -11.95 -16.20 2.77
N VAL A 232 -12.65 -15.11 2.41
CA VAL A 232 -12.67 -13.88 3.20
C VAL A 232 -13.74 -14.01 4.29
N ILE A 233 -13.36 -13.79 5.54
CA ILE A 233 -14.29 -13.68 6.67
C ILE A 233 -14.91 -12.27 6.62
N THR A 234 -14.08 -11.23 6.65
CA THR A 234 -14.59 -9.85 6.61
C THR A 234 -13.64 -8.93 5.86
N ASP A 235 -14.22 -7.90 5.25
CA ASP A 235 -13.50 -6.83 4.57
C ASP A 235 -12.88 -5.81 5.53
N SER A 236 -13.38 -5.72 6.76
CA SER A 236 -12.84 -4.82 7.78
C SER A 236 -13.10 -5.37 9.19
N PHE A 237 -12.03 -5.69 9.92
CA PHE A 237 -12.12 -5.88 11.36
C PHE A 237 -11.99 -4.54 12.07
N LEU A 238 -13.06 -4.07 12.71
CA LEU A 238 -13.03 -2.90 13.59
C LEU A 238 -12.97 -3.39 15.03
N GLU A 239 -11.97 -2.92 15.76
CA GLU A 239 -11.74 -3.34 17.13
C GLU A 239 -12.31 -2.32 18.12
N LYS A 240 -13.02 -2.83 19.14
CA LYS A 240 -13.56 -2.02 20.23
C LYS A 240 -12.50 -1.85 21.32
N HIS A 241 -11.96 -0.64 21.46
CA HIS A 241 -11.31 -0.16 22.69
C HIS A 241 -10.16 -0.98 23.32
N THR A 242 -9.60 -1.99 22.65
CA THR A 242 -8.37 -2.66 23.09
C THR A 242 -7.14 -1.98 22.48
N LYS A 243 -6.18 -1.62 23.33
CA LYS A 243 -4.87 -1.07 22.91
C LYS A 243 -4.03 -2.08 22.11
N ASP A 244 -4.42 -3.35 22.13
CA ASP A 244 -3.79 -4.47 21.46
C ASP A 244 -4.67 -4.88 20.26
N GLY A 245 -4.11 -4.92 19.04
CA GLY A 245 -4.83 -5.36 17.84
C GLY A 245 -5.43 -6.78 17.93
N PHE A 246 -6.30 -7.18 16.99
CA PHE A 246 -6.77 -8.58 16.86
C PHE A 246 -5.59 -9.56 16.86
N SER A 247 -5.51 -10.36 17.92
CA SER A 247 -4.39 -11.24 18.21
C SER A 247 -4.88 -12.54 18.84
N ILE A 248 -3.97 -13.48 19.09
CA ILE A 248 -4.26 -14.77 19.73
C ILE A 248 -4.88 -14.60 21.13
N ARG A 249 -4.67 -13.45 21.78
CA ARG A 249 -5.24 -13.13 23.10
C ARG A 249 -6.70 -12.65 23.02
N HIS A 250 -7.19 -12.34 21.82
CA HIS A 250 -8.51 -11.78 21.65
C HIS A 250 -9.59 -12.83 22.01
N PRO A 251 -10.63 -12.49 22.79
CA PRO A 251 -11.66 -13.45 23.21
C PRO A 251 -12.35 -14.16 22.04
N ILE A 252 -12.59 -13.44 20.95
CA ILE A 252 -13.12 -14.01 19.71
C ILE A 252 -12.16 -15.07 19.12
N PHE A 253 -10.85 -14.78 19.04
CA PHE A 253 -9.90 -15.76 18.53
C PHE A 253 -9.86 -17.02 19.41
N GLN A 254 -9.85 -16.85 20.74
CA GLN A 254 -9.90 -17.98 21.67
C GLN A 254 -11.16 -18.83 21.49
N TRP A 255 -12.31 -18.18 21.29
CA TRP A 255 -13.54 -18.87 20.96
C TRP A 255 -13.44 -19.63 19.63
N MET A 256 -12.92 -19.01 18.57
CA MET A 256 -12.72 -19.66 17.25
C MET A 256 -11.79 -20.86 17.35
N PHE A 257 -10.72 -20.73 18.14
CA PHE A 257 -9.75 -21.78 18.40
C PHE A 257 -10.39 -22.99 19.07
N LEU A 258 -11.27 -22.78 20.04
CA LEU A 258 -12.04 -23.84 20.70
C LEU A 258 -13.14 -24.42 19.80
N ALA A 259 -13.85 -23.57 19.06
CA ALA A 259 -14.89 -23.98 18.12
C ALA A 259 -14.32 -24.90 17.03
N SER A 260 -13.12 -24.59 16.52
CA SER A 260 -12.47 -25.37 15.48
C SER A 260 -12.06 -26.80 15.88
N ARG A 261 -12.08 -27.11 17.18
CA ARG A 261 -11.83 -28.46 17.70
C ARG A 261 -13.11 -29.25 17.95
N ASN A 262 -14.26 -28.57 17.91
CA ASN A 262 -15.57 -29.15 18.23
C ASN A 262 -16.55 -28.90 17.08
N TRP A 263 -16.10 -29.13 15.84
CA TRP A 263 -16.92 -28.93 14.64
C TRP A 263 -18.21 -29.76 14.64
N SER A 264 -18.21 -30.92 15.30
CA SER A 264 -19.40 -31.79 15.43
C SER A 264 -20.60 -31.08 16.07
N ILE A 265 -20.35 -30.17 17.02
CA ILE A 265 -21.40 -29.37 17.65
C ILE A 265 -21.81 -28.23 16.72
N ILE A 266 -20.81 -27.54 16.14
CA ILE A 266 -21.03 -26.36 15.30
C ILE A 266 -21.76 -26.70 14.01
N SER A 267 -21.51 -27.86 13.40
CA SER A 267 -22.10 -28.27 12.12
C SER A 267 -23.63 -28.24 12.14
N SER A 268 -24.24 -28.62 13.28
CA SER A 268 -25.70 -28.59 13.47
C SER A 268 -26.28 -27.17 13.49
N LEU A 269 -25.46 -26.16 13.83
CA LEU A 269 -25.87 -24.76 13.97
C LEU A 269 -25.62 -23.94 12.71
N VAL A 270 -24.75 -24.40 11.79
CA VAL A 270 -24.35 -23.66 10.58
C VAL A 270 -25.54 -23.24 9.73
N GLY A 271 -26.57 -24.09 9.61
CA GLY A 271 -27.78 -23.77 8.86
C GLY A 271 -28.51 -22.54 9.41
N GLY A 272 -28.66 -22.45 10.73
CA GLY A 272 -29.26 -21.31 11.41
C GLY A 272 -28.40 -20.05 11.32
N MET A 273 -27.08 -20.18 11.47
CA MET A 273 -26.14 -19.06 11.29
C MET A 273 -26.23 -18.48 9.87
N ARG A 274 -26.34 -19.34 8.85
CA ARG A 274 -26.47 -18.91 7.45
C ARG A 274 -27.74 -18.07 7.24
N GLN A 275 -28.87 -18.51 7.79
CA GLN A 275 -30.13 -17.77 7.69
C GLN A 275 -30.07 -16.42 8.41
N HIS A 276 -29.48 -16.38 9.61
CA HIS A 276 -29.32 -15.14 10.37
C HIS A 276 -28.43 -14.13 9.63
N VAL A 277 -27.28 -14.56 9.13
CA VAL A 277 -26.33 -13.69 8.41
C VAL A 277 -26.94 -13.12 7.12
N LEU A 278 -27.73 -13.90 6.38
CA LEU A 278 -28.41 -13.44 5.17
C LEU A 278 -29.46 -12.35 5.42
N GLN A 279 -30.00 -12.25 6.64
CA GLN A 279 -30.99 -11.24 7.02
C GLN A 279 -30.36 -9.90 7.42
N LEU A 280 -29.03 -9.85 7.58
CA LEU A 280 -28.34 -8.62 7.96
C LEU A 280 -28.30 -7.59 6.81
N PRO A 281 -28.07 -6.29 7.09
CA PRO A 281 -27.90 -5.28 6.05
C PRO A 281 -26.64 -5.54 5.20
N HIS A 282 -26.81 -5.65 3.88
CA HIS A 282 -25.70 -5.84 2.94
C HIS A 282 -25.45 -4.55 2.14
N SER A 283 -24.19 -4.18 1.96
CA SER A 283 -23.81 -3.18 0.97
C SER A 283 -24.00 -3.75 -0.43
N SER A 284 -24.77 -3.07 -1.28
CA SER A 284 -25.20 -3.47 -2.63
C SER A 284 -24.07 -3.66 -3.68
N THR A 285 -22.80 -3.70 -3.24
CA THR A 285 -21.63 -3.68 -4.11
C THR A 285 -21.03 -5.07 -4.38
N HIS A 286 -21.40 -6.11 -3.61
CA HIS A 286 -20.83 -7.45 -3.70
C HIS A 286 -21.90 -8.49 -4.07
N LYS A 287 -21.56 -9.42 -4.97
CA LYS A 287 -22.43 -10.53 -5.42
C LYS A 287 -22.50 -11.70 -4.43
N ASP A 288 -21.60 -11.74 -3.45
CA ASP A 288 -21.52 -12.77 -2.42
C ASP A 288 -22.19 -12.26 -1.14
N GLY A 289 -23.19 -12.98 -0.63
CA GLY A 289 -24.00 -12.58 0.54
C GLY A 289 -23.27 -12.65 1.88
N ARG A 290 -21.93 -12.61 1.90
CA ARG A 290 -21.08 -12.57 3.10
C ARG A 290 -20.02 -11.48 2.98
N CYS A 291 -19.41 -11.33 1.81
CA CYS A 291 -18.59 -10.17 1.49
C CYS A 291 -19.48 -8.95 1.33
N GLY A 292 -19.40 -7.98 2.24
CA GLY A 292 -20.21 -6.76 2.17
C GLY A 292 -21.33 -6.65 3.21
N ILE A 293 -21.39 -7.55 4.20
CA ILE A 293 -22.15 -7.29 5.43
C ILE A 293 -21.59 -5.99 6.02
N GLN A 294 -22.43 -4.97 6.14
CA GLN A 294 -22.03 -3.74 6.79
C GLN A 294 -21.89 -4.04 8.27
N LEU A 295 -20.70 -4.44 8.73
CA LEU A 295 -20.43 -4.60 10.16
C LEU A 295 -20.23 -3.25 10.88
N VAL A 296 -20.32 -2.17 10.11
CA VAL A 296 -20.09 -0.79 10.49
C VAL A 296 -21.24 0.04 9.95
N ASN A 297 -21.84 0.87 10.79
CA ASN A 297 -22.86 1.81 10.37
C ASN A 297 -22.25 2.99 9.57
N GLU A 298 -23.09 3.83 8.96
CA GLU A 298 -22.64 4.98 8.15
C GLU A 298 -21.77 6.00 8.92
N TYR A 299 -21.79 5.93 10.26
CA TYR A 299 -21.03 6.77 11.17
C TYR A 299 -19.68 6.17 11.62
N GLY A 300 -19.34 4.96 11.16
CA GLY A 300 -18.07 4.31 11.49
C GLY A 300 -18.07 3.51 12.81
N GLU A 301 -19.24 3.30 13.41
CA GLU A 301 -19.42 2.53 14.65
C GLU A 301 -19.86 1.08 14.34
N MET A 302 -19.43 0.15 15.19
CA MET A 302 -19.77 -1.26 15.05
C MET A 302 -21.26 -1.52 15.32
N ILE A 303 -21.86 -2.43 14.55
CA ILE A 303 -23.24 -2.87 14.78
C ILE A 303 -23.37 -3.60 16.13
N GLU A 304 -24.53 -3.47 16.78
CA GLU A 304 -24.89 -4.26 17.95
C GLU A 304 -24.68 -5.76 17.69
N ARG A 305 -24.03 -6.46 18.63
CA ARG A 305 -23.67 -7.89 18.52
C ARG A 305 -22.62 -8.25 17.47
N TYR A 306 -21.74 -7.31 17.09
CA TYR A 306 -20.57 -7.56 16.23
C TYR A 306 -19.86 -8.89 16.54
N ASP A 307 -19.56 -9.16 17.81
CA ASP A 307 -18.85 -10.37 18.24
C ASP A 307 -19.56 -11.67 17.86
N ILE A 308 -20.90 -11.68 17.89
CA ILE A 308 -21.70 -12.86 17.53
C ILE A 308 -21.67 -13.04 16.02
N ILE A 309 -21.93 -11.97 15.28
CA ILE A 309 -21.93 -11.98 13.81
C ILE A 309 -20.57 -12.43 13.29
N PHE A 310 -19.48 -11.92 13.85
CA PHE A 310 -18.13 -12.28 13.43
C PHE A 310 -17.79 -13.77 13.71
N LYS A 311 -18.29 -14.33 14.82
CA LYS A 311 -18.19 -15.78 15.10
C LYS A 311 -18.97 -16.62 14.09
N GLU A 312 -20.18 -16.18 13.73
CA GLU A 312 -21.01 -16.86 12.73
C GLU A 312 -20.37 -16.84 11.35
N ILE A 313 -19.86 -15.67 10.92
CA ILE A 313 -19.15 -15.52 9.65
C ILE A 313 -17.92 -16.44 9.58
N PHE A 314 -17.17 -16.60 10.68
CA PHE A 314 -16.07 -17.57 10.75
C PHE A 314 -16.54 -19.02 10.53
N CYS A 315 -17.63 -19.43 11.18
CA CYS A 315 -18.20 -20.77 10.96
C CYS A 315 -18.68 -20.96 9.52
N LEU A 316 -19.28 -19.94 8.92
CA LEU A 316 -19.71 -19.97 7.51
C LEU A 316 -18.53 -19.99 6.53
N ALA A 317 -17.44 -19.30 6.84
CA ALA A 317 -16.20 -19.36 6.07
C ALA A 317 -15.58 -20.77 6.13
N ALA A 318 -15.55 -21.39 7.30
CA ALA A 318 -15.09 -22.77 7.44
C ALA A 318 -16.01 -23.76 6.68
N ALA A 319 -17.33 -23.57 6.75
CA ALA A 319 -18.29 -24.40 6.02
C ALA A 319 -18.16 -24.26 4.50
N GLU A 320 -17.93 -23.04 3.99
CA GLU A 320 -17.66 -22.84 2.56
C GLU A 320 -16.37 -23.51 2.10
N LEU A 321 -15.31 -23.46 2.92
CA LEU A 321 -14.07 -24.17 2.60
C LEU A 321 -14.34 -25.67 2.51
N ALA A 322 -15.12 -26.23 3.43
CA ALA A 322 -15.55 -27.63 3.38
C ALA A 322 -16.40 -27.94 2.13
N ASP A 323 -17.37 -27.07 1.80
CA ASP A 323 -18.20 -27.18 0.59
C ASP A 323 -17.33 -27.15 -0.69
N ARG A 324 -16.31 -26.29 -0.74
CA ARG A 324 -15.35 -26.19 -1.87
C ARG A 324 -14.53 -27.47 -2.06
N PHE A 325 -14.26 -28.19 -0.97
CA PHE A 325 -13.59 -29.50 -0.99
C PHE A 325 -14.55 -30.68 -1.16
N HIS A 326 -15.87 -30.44 -1.21
CA HIS A 326 -16.91 -31.48 -1.22
C HIS A 326 -16.82 -32.43 -0.01
N GLU A 327 -16.59 -31.84 1.17
CA GLU A 327 -16.45 -32.55 2.44
C GLU A 327 -17.30 -31.90 3.52
N ASP A 328 -17.50 -32.64 4.62
CA ASP A 328 -18.18 -32.13 5.80
C ASP A 328 -17.31 -31.14 6.59
N LEU A 329 -17.96 -30.21 7.29
CA LEU A 329 -17.28 -29.23 8.14
C LEU A 329 -16.35 -29.88 9.17
N THR A 330 -16.69 -31.07 9.67
CA THR A 330 -15.87 -31.80 10.63
C THR A 330 -14.48 -32.14 10.11
N SER A 331 -14.35 -32.26 8.79
CA SER A 331 -13.09 -32.64 8.15
C SER A 331 -12.19 -31.44 7.87
N VAL A 332 -12.69 -30.19 7.92
CA VAL A 332 -11.96 -28.98 7.46
C VAL A 332 -10.63 -28.70 8.17
N GLY A 333 -10.45 -29.27 9.37
CA GLY A 333 -9.23 -29.13 10.18
C GLY A 333 -9.38 -28.20 11.38
N VAL A 334 -8.31 -28.06 12.16
CA VAL A 334 -8.30 -27.27 13.40
C VAL A 334 -7.57 -25.94 13.21
N LEU A 335 -8.02 -24.89 13.90
CA LEU A 335 -7.38 -23.58 13.80
C LEU A 335 -5.94 -23.64 14.34
N TRP A 336 -5.00 -23.14 13.55
CA TRP A 336 -3.61 -22.97 13.97
C TRP A 336 -3.47 -21.87 15.02
N ASP A 337 -2.50 -21.99 15.91
CA ASP A 337 -2.31 -21.15 17.08
C ASP A 337 -1.58 -19.82 16.80
N GLU A 338 -1.42 -19.45 15.53
CA GLU A 338 -0.84 -18.18 15.09
C GLU A 338 -1.69 -17.51 14.00
N ILE A 339 -1.64 -16.18 13.97
CA ILE A 339 -2.23 -15.33 12.93
C ILE A 339 -1.10 -14.75 12.07
N LEU A 340 -1.23 -14.86 10.76
CA LEU A 340 -0.26 -14.31 9.80
C LEU A 340 -0.70 -12.91 9.34
N LEU A 341 0.23 -11.96 9.35
CA LEU A 341 -0.02 -10.61 8.83
C LEU A 341 0.14 -10.59 7.30
N THR A 342 -0.85 -10.04 6.61
CA THR A 342 -0.86 -9.84 5.15
C THR A 342 -0.88 -8.36 4.78
N GLY A 343 -0.44 -8.04 3.57
CA GLY A 343 -0.47 -6.69 3.01
C GLY A 343 0.90 -6.19 2.57
N PRO A 344 0.94 -5.07 1.81
CA PRO A 344 2.16 -4.60 1.18
C PRO A 344 3.23 -4.30 2.23
N VAL A 345 4.42 -4.88 2.07
CA VAL A 345 5.58 -4.59 2.91
C VAL A 345 5.94 -3.12 2.72
N SER A 346 5.74 -2.29 3.75
CA SER A 346 6.26 -0.93 3.74
C SER A 346 7.79 -1.02 3.80
N GLN A 347 8.47 -0.64 2.71
CA GLN A 347 9.92 -0.46 2.72
C GLN A 347 10.25 0.62 3.75
N TRP A 348 10.87 0.21 4.86
CA TRP A 348 11.48 1.14 5.81
C TRP A 348 12.64 1.87 5.11
N PRO A 349 12.77 3.20 5.25
CA PRO A 349 14.02 3.88 4.97
C PRO A 349 15.07 3.36 5.95
N ARG A 350 16.17 2.78 5.44
CA ARG A 350 17.32 2.39 6.27
C ARG A 350 17.83 3.63 7.04
N PRO A 351 18.15 3.54 8.34
CA PRO A 351 18.86 4.61 9.01
C PRO A 351 20.24 4.73 8.36
N GLN A 352 20.49 5.81 7.62
CA GLN A 352 21.85 6.13 7.19
C GLN A 352 22.67 6.43 8.44
N SER A 353 23.73 5.64 8.61
CA SER A 353 24.80 5.86 9.57
C SER A 353 25.27 7.32 9.50
N ARG A 354 25.00 8.08 10.56
CA ARG A 354 25.61 9.40 10.75
C ARG A 354 27.10 9.20 10.96
N MET A 355 27.86 9.45 9.90
CA MET A 355 29.31 9.62 9.98
C MET A 355 29.57 10.90 10.77
N SER A 356 30.33 10.75 11.84
CA SER A 356 30.79 11.78 12.74
C SER A 356 31.66 12.80 12.01
N SER A 357 31.21 14.06 11.96
CA SER A 357 32.10 15.20 11.80
C SER A 357 32.17 15.95 13.12
N ARG A 358 33.35 15.85 13.75
CA ARG A 358 33.81 16.69 14.84
C ARG A 358 33.76 18.15 14.38
N LEU A 359 33.10 19.01 15.14
CA LEU A 359 33.57 20.38 15.32
C LEU A 359 33.15 20.88 16.69
N SER A 360 34.17 21.00 17.53
CA SER A 360 34.22 21.69 18.81
C SER A 360 33.81 23.16 18.67
N LEU A 361 33.01 23.66 19.60
CA LEU A 361 33.15 25.00 20.16
C LEU A 361 32.58 24.99 21.59
N SER A 362 33.48 25.24 22.53
CA SER A 362 33.30 25.37 23.98
C SER A 362 33.21 26.84 24.34
N TRP A 363 32.27 27.22 25.20
CA TRP A 363 32.27 28.25 26.28
C TRP A 363 30.98 27.98 27.10
N GLY A 364 30.96 27.53 28.38
CA GLY A 364 31.32 28.24 29.63
C GLY A 364 30.32 29.37 29.90
N MET A 365 29.47 29.47 30.94
CA MET A 365 29.45 29.02 32.34
C MET A 365 28.04 29.35 32.92
N GLY A 366 27.51 28.65 33.93
CA GLY A 366 26.39 29.17 34.76
C GLY A 366 25.41 28.15 35.37
N GLU A 367 25.73 27.71 36.59
CA GLU A 367 24.86 27.34 37.74
C GLU A 367 23.47 26.67 37.56
N GLY A 368 23.41 25.43 38.04
CA GLY A 368 22.50 24.93 39.08
C GLY A 368 21.00 25.28 39.06
N HIS A 369 20.18 24.30 38.68
CA HIS A 369 19.04 23.85 39.50
C HIS A 369 18.50 22.52 38.97
N GLU A 370 18.41 21.52 39.87
CA GLU A 370 17.62 20.31 39.69
C GLU A 370 16.14 20.65 39.79
N ASP A 371 15.34 20.21 38.82
CA ASP A 371 13.97 19.77 39.10
C ASP A 371 13.43 18.81 38.03
N HIS A 372 12.56 17.92 38.52
CA HIS A 372 12.08 16.67 37.93
C HIS A 372 11.16 16.79 36.70
N GLN A 373 11.01 15.62 36.03
CA GLN A 373 9.97 15.20 35.06
C GLN A 373 10.25 15.42 33.56
N SER A 374 11.04 14.51 32.98
CA SER A 374 10.88 14.08 31.58
C SER A 374 10.21 12.70 31.56
N GLY A 375 8.98 12.66 31.03
CA GLY A 375 8.21 11.43 30.85
C GLY A 375 8.83 10.50 29.80
N PRO A 376 8.52 9.20 29.83
CA PRO A 376 9.10 8.24 28.90
C PRO A 376 8.57 8.47 27.49
N ASP A 377 9.45 8.31 26.51
CA ASP A 377 9.25 8.50 25.07
C ASP A 377 7.92 7.91 24.55
N ILE A 378 6.92 8.77 24.37
CA ILE A 378 5.61 8.42 23.83
C ILE A 378 5.67 8.21 22.29
N GLU A 379 6.73 8.71 21.62
CA GLU A 379 6.81 8.70 20.15
C GLU A 379 7.25 7.37 19.53
N GLU A 380 8.06 6.53 20.22
CA GLU A 380 8.41 5.19 19.70
C GLU A 380 7.23 4.21 19.78
N GLY A 381 6.37 4.35 20.78
CA GLY A 381 5.14 3.57 20.91
C GLY A 381 4.06 3.94 19.89
N LEU A 382 3.99 5.20 19.46
CA LEU A 382 3.06 5.66 18.42
C LEU A 382 3.41 5.09 17.03
N ASN A 383 4.69 4.95 16.72
CA ASN A 383 5.12 4.39 15.44
C ASN A 383 4.83 2.88 15.31
N ALA A 384 4.89 2.12 16.41
CA ALA A 384 4.41 0.73 16.42
C ALA A 384 2.87 0.63 16.41
N ARG A 385 2.16 1.59 17.05
CA ARG A 385 0.68 1.68 17.06
C ARG A 385 0.09 1.94 15.67
N GLN A 386 0.75 2.74 14.84
CA GLN A 386 0.28 3.04 13.48
C GLN A 386 0.54 1.90 12.48
N GLN A 387 1.34 0.89 12.85
CA GLN A 387 1.79 -0.18 11.95
C GLN A 387 0.79 -1.32 11.74
N VAL A 388 -0.16 -1.53 12.67
CA VAL A 388 -1.17 -2.60 12.59
C VAL A 388 -2.45 -2.13 11.87
N LEU A 389 -2.75 -0.83 11.89
CA LEU A 389 -4.01 -0.24 11.44
C LEU A 389 -4.28 -0.29 9.91
N GLY A 390 -3.53 -1.09 9.15
CA GLY A 390 -3.67 -1.22 7.70
C GLY A 390 -3.12 -2.53 7.14
N ARG A 391 -3.11 -3.61 7.93
CA ARG A 391 -2.65 -4.94 7.52
C ARG A 391 -3.79 -5.95 7.60
N GLY A 392 -3.80 -6.89 6.66
CA GLY A 392 -4.76 -7.98 6.63
C GLY A 392 -4.30 -9.09 7.56
N LEU A 393 -5.22 -10.00 7.87
CA LEU A 393 -5.00 -11.10 8.80
C LEU A 393 -5.34 -12.40 8.09
N LEU A 394 -4.42 -13.35 8.10
CA LEU A 394 -4.62 -14.69 7.58
C LEU A 394 -4.59 -15.69 8.73
N MET A 395 -5.72 -16.32 8.97
CA MET A 395 -5.87 -17.46 9.86
C MET A 395 -5.89 -18.73 9.03
N LEU A 396 -5.35 -19.83 9.57
CA LEU A 396 -5.22 -21.09 8.85
C LEU A 396 -5.81 -22.25 9.67
N LEU A 397 -6.71 -23.00 9.04
CA LEU A 397 -7.14 -24.31 9.50
C LEU A 397 -6.13 -25.33 9.01
N ALA A 398 -5.54 -26.11 9.91
CA ALA A 398 -4.54 -27.11 9.60
C ALA A 398 -5.12 -28.52 9.75
N ARG A 399 -4.86 -29.38 8.77
CA ARG A 399 -5.19 -30.81 8.82
C ARG A 399 -4.21 -31.63 8.01
N ARG A 400 -4.19 -32.94 8.28
CA ARG A 400 -3.45 -33.92 7.51
C ARG A 400 -4.40 -34.93 6.89
N VAL A 401 -4.10 -35.30 5.64
CA VAL A 401 -4.80 -36.37 4.93
C VAL A 401 -4.11 -37.70 5.22
N GLU A 402 -4.86 -38.66 5.75
CA GLU A 402 -4.36 -39.99 6.08
C GLU A 402 -4.61 -41.03 4.97
N SER A 403 -5.60 -40.80 4.10
CA SER A 403 -5.91 -41.71 3.00
C SER A 403 -5.31 -41.22 1.68
N ASP A 404 -4.66 -42.12 0.93
CA ASP A 404 -4.14 -41.77 -0.40
C ASP A 404 -5.29 -41.51 -1.39
N GLN A 405 -6.46 -42.11 -1.16
CA GLN A 405 -7.67 -41.88 -1.96
C GLN A 405 -8.17 -40.43 -1.84
N ASP A 406 -8.12 -39.87 -0.63
CA ASP A 406 -8.53 -38.48 -0.39
C ASP A 406 -7.55 -37.52 -1.08
N ALA A 407 -6.25 -37.84 -1.08
CA ALA A 407 -5.25 -37.08 -1.81
C ALA A 407 -5.51 -37.09 -3.33
N GLU A 408 -5.86 -38.24 -3.90
CA GLU A 408 -6.27 -38.37 -5.31
C GLU A 408 -7.56 -37.60 -5.63
N ARG A 409 -8.51 -37.56 -4.69
CA ARG A 409 -9.74 -36.77 -4.83
C ARG A 409 -9.43 -35.28 -4.96
N PHE A 410 -8.52 -34.74 -4.15
CA PHE A 410 -8.08 -33.35 -4.32
C PHE A 410 -7.38 -33.10 -5.66
N MET A 411 -6.54 -34.04 -6.10
CA MET A 411 -5.84 -33.91 -7.38
C MET A 411 -6.80 -33.93 -8.58
N SER A 412 -7.82 -34.77 -8.55
CA SER A 412 -8.85 -34.82 -9.59
C SER A 412 -9.77 -33.58 -9.60
N ALA A 413 -9.95 -32.92 -8.45
CA ALA A 413 -10.63 -31.62 -8.35
C ALA A 413 -9.78 -30.42 -8.82
N GLY A 414 -8.54 -30.65 -9.26
CA GLY A 414 -7.66 -29.62 -9.84
C GLY A 414 -6.64 -29.02 -8.86
N TYR A 415 -6.61 -29.47 -7.61
CA TYR A 415 -5.61 -29.07 -6.62
C TYR A 415 -4.31 -29.86 -6.79
N ARG A 416 -3.22 -29.41 -6.18
CA ARG A 416 -1.92 -30.10 -6.24
C ARG A 416 -1.23 -30.12 -4.88
N PHE A 417 -0.60 -31.24 -4.55
CA PHE A 417 0.31 -31.32 -3.42
C PHE A 417 1.73 -30.94 -3.85
N ALA A 418 2.28 -29.90 -3.21
CA ALA A 418 3.59 -29.36 -3.56
C ALA A 418 4.52 -29.31 -2.34
N GLU A 419 5.83 -29.42 -2.60
CA GLU A 419 6.86 -29.30 -1.58
C GLU A 419 6.89 -27.88 -1.00
N LEU A 420 7.01 -27.78 0.33
CA LEU A 420 6.90 -26.51 1.04
C LEU A 420 7.89 -25.46 0.52
N HIS A 421 9.11 -25.86 0.20
CA HIS A 421 10.15 -24.96 -0.29
C HIS A 421 9.87 -24.43 -1.71
N GLN A 422 9.07 -25.13 -2.52
CA GLN A 422 8.75 -24.73 -3.90
C GLN A 422 7.66 -23.65 -3.91
N VAL A 423 6.67 -23.80 -3.02
CA VAL A 423 5.49 -22.92 -2.99
C VAL A 423 5.57 -21.84 -1.92
N SER A 424 6.47 -21.92 -0.94
CA SER A 424 6.56 -20.94 0.15
C SER A 424 6.70 -19.50 -0.36
N ASN A 425 7.53 -19.25 -1.37
CA ASN A 425 7.73 -17.94 -1.97
C ASN A 425 6.52 -17.48 -2.80
N ILE A 426 5.86 -18.42 -3.50
CA ILE A 426 4.66 -18.14 -4.30
C ILE A 426 3.50 -17.75 -3.37
N ILE A 427 3.23 -18.56 -2.35
CA ILE A 427 2.21 -18.29 -1.33
C ILE A 427 2.50 -16.96 -0.62
N LYS A 428 3.75 -16.76 -0.18
CA LYS A 428 4.15 -15.54 0.53
C LYS A 428 3.95 -14.28 -0.31
N SER A 429 4.36 -14.30 -1.58
CA SER A 429 4.21 -13.14 -2.47
C SER A 429 2.77 -12.95 -2.95
N GLY A 430 2.08 -14.03 -3.33
CA GLY A 430 0.70 -14.01 -3.81
C GLY A 430 -0.31 -13.59 -2.73
N MET A 431 -0.13 -14.05 -1.49
CA MET A 431 -0.97 -13.66 -0.35
C MET A 431 -0.39 -12.46 0.45
N GLN A 432 0.72 -11.87 -0.01
CA GLN A 432 1.41 -10.74 0.64
C GLN A 432 1.74 -10.96 2.12
N ILE A 433 2.19 -12.16 2.49
CA ILE A 433 2.51 -12.53 3.87
C ILE A 433 3.83 -11.87 4.30
N GLN A 434 3.83 -11.19 5.45
CA GLN A 434 4.97 -10.39 5.90
C GLN A 434 6.04 -11.18 6.66
N SER A 435 5.84 -12.48 6.91
CA SER A 435 6.78 -13.30 7.66
C SER A 435 8.04 -13.62 6.86
N THR A 436 9.22 -13.29 7.40
CA THR A 436 10.52 -13.68 6.84
C THR A 436 10.74 -15.19 6.89
N GLU A 437 10.21 -15.84 7.92
CA GLU A 437 10.39 -17.27 8.24
C GLU A 437 9.17 -18.12 7.86
N PHE A 438 8.46 -17.76 6.79
CA PHE A 438 7.19 -18.39 6.43
C PHE A 438 7.30 -19.90 6.17
N GLU A 439 8.39 -20.38 5.55
CA GLU A 439 8.60 -21.82 5.33
C GLU A 439 8.73 -22.59 6.66
N MET A 440 9.45 -22.05 7.64
CA MET A 440 9.56 -22.69 8.97
C MET A 440 8.22 -22.76 9.69
N LYS A 441 7.35 -21.75 9.49
CA LYS A 441 5.98 -21.75 9.99
C LYS A 441 5.13 -22.85 9.32
N LEU A 442 5.23 -23.02 8.01
CA LEU A 442 4.54 -24.11 7.30
C LEU A 442 4.99 -25.50 7.78
N ARG A 443 6.29 -25.69 8.01
CA ARG A 443 6.80 -26.95 8.59
C ARG A 443 6.25 -27.19 10.00
N SER A 444 6.24 -26.16 10.84
CA SER A 444 5.67 -26.24 12.20
C SER A 444 4.17 -26.57 12.15
N MET A 445 3.44 -26.01 11.19
CA MET A 445 2.02 -26.26 10.96
C MET A 445 1.74 -27.68 10.48
N SER A 446 2.59 -28.24 9.62
CA SER A 446 2.51 -29.65 9.20
C SER A 446 2.64 -30.59 10.41
N ILE A 447 3.60 -30.32 11.31
CA ILE A 447 3.76 -31.08 12.56
C ILE A 447 2.53 -30.88 13.47
N TYR A 448 2.04 -29.65 13.59
CA TYR A 448 0.83 -29.34 14.37
C TYR A 448 -0.40 -30.11 13.85
N ALA A 449 -0.54 -30.27 12.53
CA ALA A 449 -1.63 -31.04 11.93
C ALA A 449 -1.52 -32.56 12.19
N THR A 450 -0.31 -33.08 12.45
CA THR A 450 -0.10 -34.51 12.77
C THR A 450 -0.39 -34.85 14.23
N LYS A 451 -0.07 -33.94 15.16
CA LYS A 451 -0.27 -34.15 16.58
C LYS A 451 -1.64 -33.61 16.95
N HIS A 452 -2.58 -34.51 17.28
CA HIS A 452 -3.71 -34.14 18.13
C HIS A 452 -3.12 -33.70 19.48
N ASN A 453 -2.73 -32.42 19.59
CA ASN A 453 -2.16 -31.79 20.77
C ASN A 453 -3.24 -31.63 21.85
N GLU A 454 -3.90 -32.72 22.20
CA GLU A 454 -4.85 -32.83 23.30
C GLU A 454 -4.17 -33.58 24.43
N ALA A 455 -4.19 -33.01 25.63
CA ALA A 455 -3.73 -33.74 26.80
C ALA A 455 -4.65 -34.95 26.99
N PRO A 456 -4.10 -36.17 27.21
CA PRO A 456 -4.92 -37.34 27.43
C PRO A 456 -5.82 -37.12 28.66
N PRO A 457 -7.04 -37.69 28.69
CA PRO A 457 -7.93 -37.52 29.83
C PRO A 457 -7.30 -38.09 31.10
N GLY A 458 -7.33 -37.32 32.20
CA GLY A 458 -6.77 -37.74 33.48
C GLY A 458 -6.34 -36.57 34.36
N VAL A 459 -5.72 -36.90 35.49
CA VAL A 459 -5.13 -35.90 36.39
C VAL A 459 -3.72 -35.58 35.92
N HIS A 460 -3.43 -34.30 35.68
CA HIS A 460 -2.11 -33.83 35.25
C HIS A 460 -1.52 -32.86 36.27
N ILE A 461 -0.21 -32.91 36.45
CA ILE A 461 0.55 -31.88 37.17
C ILE A 461 1.28 -31.01 36.15
N GLY A 462 0.91 -29.73 36.10
CA GLY A 462 1.53 -28.75 35.21
C GLY A 462 2.70 -28.03 35.87
N PHE A 463 3.79 -27.84 35.14
CA PHE A 463 4.90 -26.96 35.51
C PHE A 463 5.12 -25.94 34.40
N PHE A 464 4.91 -24.66 34.70
CA PHE A 464 5.06 -23.59 33.73
C PHE A 464 5.85 -22.44 34.31
N ALA A 465 6.62 -21.77 33.46
CA ALA A 465 7.33 -20.56 33.80
C ALA A 465 6.59 -19.35 33.24
N ILE A 466 6.64 -18.26 33.99
CA ILE A 466 6.05 -16.99 33.59
C ILE A 466 7.19 -16.04 33.23
N ARG A 467 7.08 -15.38 32.08
CA ARG A 467 8.03 -14.38 31.59
C ARG A 467 7.33 -13.03 31.46
N ALA A 468 7.93 -11.96 31.99
CA ALA A 468 7.41 -10.61 31.79
C ALA A 468 7.46 -10.23 30.29
N SER A 469 6.37 -9.66 29.78
CA SER A 469 6.24 -9.25 28.38
C SER A 469 6.30 -7.73 28.27
N VAL A 470 7.08 -7.21 27.31
CA VAL A 470 7.30 -5.77 27.10
C VAL A 470 6.02 -5.04 26.67
N ARG A 471 5.06 -5.77 26.06
CA ARG A 471 3.85 -5.17 25.48
C ARG A 471 2.63 -5.17 26.41
N SER A 472 2.51 -6.17 27.29
CA SER A 472 1.41 -6.29 28.26
C SER A 472 1.57 -7.56 29.09
N GLY A 473 1.76 -7.42 30.41
CA GLY A 473 1.62 -8.51 31.38
C GLY A 473 2.69 -9.60 31.32
N PHE A 474 2.22 -10.84 31.36
CA PHE A 474 3.01 -12.04 31.60
C PHE A 474 2.73 -13.08 30.51
N ASP A 475 3.79 -13.55 29.84
CA ASP A 475 3.73 -14.68 28.91
C ASP A 475 3.95 -15.98 29.69
N ILE A 476 3.19 -17.02 29.37
CA ILE A 476 3.44 -18.38 29.87
C ILE A 476 4.36 -19.10 28.88
N LEU A 477 5.46 -19.66 29.37
CA LEU A 477 6.37 -20.45 28.58
C LEU A 477 5.82 -21.87 28.39
N VAL A 478 5.60 -22.24 27.13
CA VAL A 478 5.05 -23.52 26.69
C VAL A 478 5.95 -24.15 25.63
N GLN A 479 5.75 -25.45 25.36
CA GLN A 479 6.49 -26.12 24.29
C GLN A 479 6.11 -25.51 22.93
N LYS A 480 7.12 -25.28 22.07
CA LYS A 480 6.94 -24.63 20.76
C LYS A 480 5.93 -25.36 19.87
N ASP A 481 5.90 -26.70 19.96
CA ASP A 481 5.08 -27.57 19.12
C ASP A 481 3.70 -27.89 19.72
N ALA A 482 3.41 -27.41 20.93
CA ALA A 482 2.17 -27.66 21.66
C ALA A 482 1.78 -26.45 22.52
N ARG A 483 1.67 -25.25 21.91
CA ARG A 483 1.46 -24.00 22.66
C ARG A 483 0.10 -23.90 23.32
N ASN A 484 -0.84 -24.74 22.90
CA ASN A 484 -2.17 -24.85 23.49
C ASN A 484 -2.20 -25.70 24.76
N LEU A 485 -1.08 -26.34 25.13
CA LEU A 485 -0.96 -27.16 26.32
C LEU A 485 0.05 -26.53 27.28
N LEU A 486 -0.27 -26.56 28.58
CA LEU A 486 0.74 -26.31 29.60
C LEU A 486 1.70 -27.51 29.65
N PRO A 487 3.00 -27.30 29.91
CA PRO A 487 3.91 -28.42 30.15
C PRO A 487 3.41 -29.17 31.38
N SER A 488 2.94 -30.40 31.19
CA SER A 488 2.34 -31.18 32.25
C SER A 488 2.72 -32.65 32.16
N MET A 489 2.69 -33.33 33.30
CA MET A 489 2.90 -34.76 33.43
C MET A 489 1.62 -35.43 33.93
N ALA A 490 1.20 -36.50 33.25
CA ALA A 490 0.06 -37.29 33.71
C ALA A 490 0.43 -38.02 35.01
N LEU A 491 -0.41 -37.86 36.03
CA LEU A 491 -0.32 -38.64 37.26
C LEU A 491 -1.06 -39.96 37.06
N PRO A 492 -0.63 -41.05 37.73
CA PRO A 492 -1.32 -42.34 37.69
C PRO A 492 -2.61 -42.31 38.56
N LEU A 493 -3.40 -41.25 38.42
CA LEU A 493 -4.62 -40.97 39.17
C LEU A 493 -5.77 -40.75 38.18
N LYS A 494 -6.90 -41.42 38.41
CA LYS A 494 -8.11 -41.24 37.60
C LYS A 494 -8.88 -39.97 37.98
N THR A 495 -8.93 -39.65 39.27
CA THR A 495 -9.67 -38.50 39.81
C THR A 495 -8.92 -37.88 40.99
N LEU A 496 -9.17 -36.61 41.26
CA LEU A 496 -8.67 -35.90 42.43
C LEU A 496 -9.61 -36.13 43.62
N GLU A 497 -9.13 -36.83 44.63
CA GLU A 497 -9.84 -36.95 45.92
C GLU A 497 -9.56 -35.74 46.84
N ASN A 498 -10.46 -35.51 47.82
CA ASN A 498 -10.36 -34.36 48.72
C ASN A 498 -9.04 -34.28 49.50
N TRP A 499 -8.46 -35.41 49.89
CA TRP A 499 -7.19 -35.42 50.62
C TRP A 499 -6.00 -34.99 49.73
N HIS A 500 -6.03 -35.31 48.42
CA HIS A 500 -5.04 -34.81 47.46
C HIS A 500 -5.08 -33.29 47.36
N LEU A 501 -6.29 -32.71 47.31
CA LEU A 501 -6.47 -31.25 47.30
C LEU A 501 -5.99 -30.61 48.60
N GLN A 502 -6.29 -31.23 49.75
CA GLN A 502 -5.80 -30.76 51.05
C GLN A 502 -4.28 -30.83 51.16
N PHE A 503 -3.66 -31.88 50.60
CA PHE A 503 -2.21 -32.01 50.51
C PHE A 503 -1.60 -30.90 49.66
N LEU A 504 -2.11 -30.69 48.44
CA LEU A 504 -1.62 -29.64 47.53
C LEU A 504 -1.76 -28.23 48.12
N LYS A 505 -2.84 -27.96 48.85
CA LYS A 505 -3.04 -26.67 49.54
C LYS A 505 -1.94 -26.33 50.55
N ARG A 506 -1.24 -27.33 51.11
CA ARG A 506 -0.12 -27.10 52.04
C ARG A 506 1.06 -26.41 51.36
N PHE A 507 1.17 -26.51 50.04
CA PHE A 507 2.25 -25.94 49.24
C PHE A 507 1.87 -24.61 48.56
N ALA A 508 0.68 -24.08 48.83
CA ALA A 508 0.25 -22.80 48.28
C ALA A 508 1.22 -21.67 48.71
N ASN A 509 1.63 -20.83 47.76
CA ASN A 509 2.57 -19.72 47.95
C ASN A 509 3.98 -20.12 48.43
N MET A 510 4.36 -21.40 48.35
CA MET A 510 5.73 -21.82 48.61
C MET A 510 6.58 -21.65 47.34
N SER A 511 7.83 -21.18 47.51
CA SER A 511 8.79 -21.15 46.40
C SER A 511 9.12 -22.58 45.96
N VAL A 512 9.34 -22.80 44.66
CA VAL A 512 9.73 -24.11 44.10
C VAL A 512 10.94 -24.70 44.83
N PHE A 513 11.91 -23.88 45.25
CA PHE A 513 13.08 -24.29 46.05
C PHE A 513 12.75 -24.88 47.42
N LYS A 514 11.56 -24.64 47.96
CA LYS A 514 11.11 -25.22 49.25
C LYS A 514 10.31 -26.51 49.06
N ILE A 515 9.96 -26.85 47.81
CA ILE A 515 9.12 -28.00 47.45
C ILE A 515 9.98 -29.12 46.86
N LEU A 516 10.96 -28.76 46.01
CA LEU A 516 12.04 -29.63 45.52
C LEU A 516 13.19 -29.64 46.53
#